data_AF-A0A917X7L9-F1
#
_entry.id   AF-A0A917X7L9-F1
#
_cell.length_a   1.000
_cell.length_b   1.000
_cell.length_c   1.000
_cell.angle_alpha   90.00
_cell.angle_beta   90.00
_cell.angle_gamma   90.00
#
_symmetry.space_group_name_H-M   'P 1'
#
loop_
_entity.id
_entity.type
_entity.pdbx_description
1 polymer ?
#
loop_
_entity_poly.entity_id
_entity_poly.type
_entity_poly.pdbx_seq_one_letter_code
_entity_poly.pdbx_strand_id
1 'polypeptide(L)'
;MEPYARLLGKVAMGPDGCWIYTGSIQPRSGYGSFGVSKGKSMPAHRAAYQFAVGPIPHGAQLDHECHTRDTTCPGGPCLHRRCVNPDHLAPVTSRENTLRSRTSVASLNAAKTHCTNGHPFTAENIGRGVKAGRTYRECKTCKRARDASRRKAA
;
A
#
# COMPACT_ATOMS: atom_id res chain seq x y z
N MET A 1 -25.04 -19.50 -13.95
CA MET A 1 -24.15 -19.57 -12.78
C MET A 1 -23.96 -18.18 -12.20
N GLU A 2 -24.26 -18.02 -10.92
CA GLU A 2 -24.03 -16.77 -10.18
C GLU A 2 -22.56 -16.30 -10.32
N PRO A 3 -22.29 -15.00 -10.53
CA PRO A 3 -20.93 -14.47 -10.69
C PRO A 3 -19.98 -14.86 -9.55
N TYR A 4 -20.49 -14.97 -8.32
CA TYR A 4 -19.67 -15.35 -7.17
C TYR A 4 -19.19 -16.80 -7.24
N ALA A 5 -20.05 -17.75 -7.62
CA ALA A 5 -19.67 -19.14 -7.81
C ALA A 5 -18.59 -19.31 -8.91
N ARG A 6 -18.68 -18.53 -10.00
CA ARG A 6 -17.64 -18.48 -11.04
C ARG A 6 -16.29 -17.96 -10.53
N LEU A 7 -16.32 -17.04 -9.56
CA LEU A 7 -15.12 -16.53 -8.91
C LEU A 7 -14.50 -17.59 -7.99
N LEU A 8 -15.32 -18.22 -7.13
CA LEU A 8 -14.87 -19.26 -6.21
C LEU A 8 -14.33 -20.50 -6.93
N GLY A 9 -14.86 -20.84 -8.10
CA GLY A 9 -14.29 -21.89 -8.96
C GLY A 9 -12.89 -21.58 -9.53
N LYS A 10 -12.35 -20.39 -9.26
CA LYS A 10 -10.98 -19.96 -9.63
C LYS A 10 -10.12 -19.67 -8.40
N VAL A 11 -10.41 -20.34 -7.28
CA VAL A 11 -9.68 -20.18 -6.02
C VAL A 11 -8.94 -21.48 -5.69
N ALA A 12 -7.67 -21.34 -5.30
CA ALA A 12 -6.90 -22.36 -4.61
C ALA A 12 -6.63 -21.89 -3.18
N MET A 13 -6.67 -22.81 -2.21
CA MET A 13 -6.32 -22.49 -0.83
C MET A 13 -4.82 -22.23 -0.71
N GLY A 14 -4.46 -21.09 -0.11
CA GLY A 14 -3.09 -20.68 0.18
C GLY A 14 -2.80 -20.66 1.68
N PRO A 15 -1.58 -20.24 2.06
CA PRO A 15 -1.19 -20.11 3.46
C PRO A 15 -2.07 -19.09 4.19
N ASP A 16 -2.13 -19.24 5.51
CA ASP A 16 -2.81 -18.33 6.44
C ASP A 16 -4.29 -18.09 6.14
N GLY A 17 -4.96 -19.01 5.44
CA GLY A 17 -6.36 -18.88 5.04
C GLY A 17 -6.58 -18.02 3.79
N CYS A 18 -5.53 -17.70 3.05
CA CYS A 18 -5.66 -16.94 1.80
C CYS A 18 -6.41 -17.76 0.73
N TRP A 19 -7.33 -17.10 0.04
CA TRP A 19 -8.00 -17.66 -1.14
C TRP A 19 -7.28 -17.15 -2.38
N ILE A 20 -6.37 -17.94 -2.93
CA ILE A 20 -5.51 -17.52 -4.04
C ILE A 20 -6.27 -17.64 -5.35
N TYR A 21 -6.50 -16.51 -6.01
CA TYR A 21 -7.09 -16.47 -7.33
C TYR A 21 -6.13 -17.03 -8.39
N THR A 22 -6.60 -18.01 -9.14
CA THR A 22 -5.85 -18.74 -10.18
C THR A 22 -6.23 -18.33 -11.61
N GLY A 23 -7.11 -17.34 -11.76
CA GLY A 23 -7.52 -16.81 -13.06
C GLY A 23 -6.51 -15.82 -13.66
N SER A 24 -7.02 -14.91 -14.51
CA SER A 24 -6.18 -13.89 -15.17
C SER A 24 -5.49 -12.99 -14.13
N ILE A 25 -4.15 -12.91 -14.19
CA ILE A 25 -3.34 -12.04 -13.33
C ILE A 25 -2.77 -10.90 -14.16
N GLN A 26 -2.87 -9.68 -13.66
CA GLN A 26 -2.25 -8.51 -14.28
C GLN A 26 -0.74 -8.53 -14.03
N PRO A 27 0.11 -8.61 -15.07
CA PRO A 27 1.54 -8.87 -14.91
C PRO A 27 2.28 -7.76 -14.17
N ARG A 28 1.88 -6.49 -14.38
CA ARG A 28 2.54 -5.33 -13.73
C ARG A 28 2.14 -5.16 -12.26
N SER A 29 0.88 -5.43 -11.92
CA SER A 29 0.34 -5.13 -10.60
C SER A 29 0.28 -6.36 -9.68
N GLY A 30 0.25 -7.57 -10.24
CA GLY A 30 0.09 -8.82 -9.53
C GLY A 30 -1.35 -9.13 -9.10
N TYR A 31 -2.32 -8.25 -9.38
CA TYR A 31 -3.71 -8.45 -9.00
C TYR A 31 -4.44 -9.38 -9.95
N GLY A 32 -5.34 -10.20 -9.40
CA GLY A 32 -6.32 -10.95 -10.18
C GLY A 32 -7.30 -10.02 -10.89
N SER A 33 -7.66 -10.37 -12.13
CA SER A 33 -8.71 -9.74 -12.92
C SER A 33 -9.85 -10.74 -13.13
N PHE A 34 -11.07 -10.34 -12.77
CA PHE A 34 -12.27 -11.16 -12.86
C PHE A 34 -13.30 -10.53 -13.79
N GLY A 35 -13.77 -11.31 -14.76
CA GLY A 35 -14.84 -10.91 -15.68
C GLY A 35 -16.22 -11.06 -15.04
N VAL A 36 -16.81 -9.95 -14.61
CA VAL A 36 -18.12 -9.93 -13.94
C VAL A 36 -19.27 -10.16 -14.93
N SER A 37 -19.17 -9.61 -16.14
CA SER A 37 -20.11 -9.84 -17.24
C SER A 37 -19.43 -9.62 -18.60
N LYS A 38 -20.16 -9.81 -19.70
CA LYS A 38 -19.60 -9.69 -21.06
C LYS A 38 -18.97 -8.30 -21.25
N GLY A 39 -17.66 -8.28 -21.53
CA GLY A 39 -16.89 -7.05 -21.72
C GLY A 39 -16.60 -6.24 -20.44
N LYS A 40 -17.02 -6.70 -19.26
CA LYS A 40 -16.78 -6.01 -17.98
C LYS A 40 -15.91 -6.85 -17.06
N SER A 41 -14.77 -6.29 -16.67
CA SER A 41 -13.86 -6.90 -15.69
C SER A 41 -13.53 -5.93 -14.57
N MET A 42 -13.19 -6.47 -13.41
CA MET A 42 -12.70 -5.71 -12.26
C MET A 42 -11.67 -6.52 -11.47
N PRO A 43 -10.91 -5.89 -10.56
CA PRO A 43 -10.01 -6.63 -9.67
C PRO A 43 -10.75 -7.73 -8.90
N ALA A 44 -10.19 -8.94 -8.92
CA ALA A 44 -10.83 -10.14 -8.38
C ALA A 44 -11.16 -10.00 -6.88
N HIS A 45 -10.27 -9.38 -6.10
CA HIS A 45 -10.51 -9.14 -4.66
C HIS A 45 -11.70 -8.18 -4.42
N ARG A 46 -11.87 -7.15 -5.27
CA ARG A 46 -13.04 -6.24 -5.19
C ARG A 46 -14.32 -6.95 -5.58
N ALA A 47 -14.27 -7.83 -6.58
CA ALA A 47 -15.43 -8.65 -6.95
C ALA A 47 -15.84 -9.56 -5.79
N ALA A 48 -14.88 -10.29 -5.20
CA ALA A 48 -15.13 -11.19 -4.08
C ALA A 48 -15.71 -10.45 -2.86
N TYR A 49 -15.12 -9.32 -2.47
CA TYR A 49 -15.64 -8.48 -1.39
C TYR A 49 -17.07 -8.01 -1.68
N GLN A 50 -17.35 -7.50 -2.89
CA GLN A 50 -18.67 -6.99 -3.22
C GLN A 50 -19.73 -8.09 -3.29
N PHE A 51 -19.37 -9.30 -3.71
CA PHE A 51 -20.29 -10.43 -3.75
C PHE A 51 -20.58 -11.01 -2.36
N ALA A 52 -19.60 -11.04 -1.46
CA ALA A 52 -19.72 -11.66 -0.15
C ALA A 52 -20.17 -10.70 0.95
N VAL A 53 -19.71 -9.44 0.90
CA VAL A 53 -19.91 -8.43 1.95
C VAL A 53 -20.83 -7.31 1.47
N GLY A 54 -20.63 -6.84 0.24
CA GLY A 54 -21.44 -5.78 -0.36
C GLY A 54 -20.63 -4.57 -0.82
N PRO A 55 -21.27 -3.42 -1.07
CA PRO A 55 -20.64 -2.28 -1.72
C PRO A 55 -19.43 -1.76 -0.92
N ILE A 56 -18.35 -1.46 -1.65
CA ILE A 56 -17.17 -0.82 -1.05
C ILE A 56 -17.52 0.64 -0.76
N PRO A 57 -17.33 1.13 0.48
CA PRO A 57 -17.66 2.51 0.84
C PRO A 57 -17.01 3.54 -0.09
N HIS A 58 -17.71 4.64 -0.35
CA HIS A 58 -17.22 5.69 -1.23
C HIS A 58 -15.87 6.26 -0.72
N GLY A 59 -14.89 6.36 -1.61
CA GLY A 59 -13.54 6.83 -1.27
C GLY A 59 -12.64 5.80 -0.59
N ALA A 60 -13.15 4.61 -0.23
CA ALA A 60 -12.36 3.54 0.36
C ALA A 60 -11.60 2.71 -0.70
N GLN A 61 -10.43 2.24 -0.30
CA GLN A 61 -9.65 1.23 -1.00
C GLN A 61 -9.71 -0.07 -0.19
N LEU A 62 -9.63 -1.22 -0.86
CA LEU A 62 -9.47 -2.49 -0.15
C LEU A 62 -7.99 -2.75 0.05
N ASP A 63 -7.57 -2.79 1.31
CA ASP A 63 -6.24 -3.20 1.72
C ASP A 63 -6.26 -4.70 2.04
N HIS A 64 -5.20 -5.39 1.61
CA HIS A 64 -5.04 -6.81 1.87
C HIS A 64 -4.34 -6.98 3.22
N GLU A 65 -5.08 -7.33 4.26
CA GLU A 65 -4.51 -7.49 5.60
C GLU A 65 -3.46 -8.61 5.66
N CYS A 66 -3.55 -9.60 4.77
CA CYS A 66 -2.52 -10.63 4.62
C CYS A 66 -1.14 -10.08 4.21
N HIS A 67 -1.06 -8.94 3.51
CA HIS A 67 0.23 -8.26 3.27
C HIS A 67 0.84 -7.71 4.57
N THR A 68 0.00 -7.20 5.47
CA THR A 68 0.44 -6.60 6.72
C THR A 68 0.85 -7.68 7.72
N ARG A 69 0.11 -8.80 7.76
CA ARG A 69 0.39 -9.94 8.66
C ARG A 69 1.63 -10.74 8.26
N ASP A 70 1.87 -10.95 6.97
CA ASP A 70 3.06 -11.68 6.51
C ASP A 70 4.31 -10.77 6.51
N THR A 71 5.17 -10.92 7.51
CA THR A 71 6.45 -10.19 7.64
C THR A 71 7.44 -10.48 6.51
N THR A 72 7.28 -11.58 5.77
CA THR A 72 8.14 -11.98 4.65
C THR A 72 7.66 -11.42 3.30
N CYS A 73 6.47 -10.83 3.26
CA CYS A 73 5.90 -10.29 2.03
C CYS A 73 6.81 -9.19 1.45
N PRO A 74 7.28 -9.31 0.19
CA PRO A 74 8.16 -8.31 -0.41
C PRO A 74 7.45 -6.96 -0.68
N GLY A 75 6.12 -6.93 -0.63
CA GLY A 75 5.33 -5.84 -1.18
C GLY A 75 5.40 -5.81 -2.72
N GLY A 76 4.53 -5.02 -3.37
CA GLY A 76 4.41 -5.06 -4.83
C GLY A 76 3.83 -6.40 -5.35
N PRO A 77 4.23 -6.89 -6.53
CA PRO A 77 3.76 -8.17 -7.07
C PRO A 77 4.14 -9.34 -6.15
N CYS A 78 3.18 -9.86 -5.41
CA CYS A 78 3.36 -11.02 -4.53
C CYS A 78 2.09 -11.87 -4.49
N LEU A 79 2.17 -13.02 -3.83
CA LEU A 79 1.05 -13.96 -3.74
C LEU A 79 -0.19 -13.34 -3.07
N HIS A 80 0.00 -12.54 -2.02
CA HIS A 80 -1.08 -11.86 -1.29
C HIS A 80 -1.98 -10.97 -2.15
N ARG A 81 -1.46 -10.37 -3.23
CA ARG A 81 -2.28 -9.59 -4.19
C ARG A 81 -3.30 -10.43 -4.97
N ARG A 82 -3.11 -11.74 -4.96
CA ARG A 82 -4.03 -12.71 -5.56
C ARG A 82 -5.05 -13.22 -4.54
N CYS A 83 -4.94 -12.85 -3.25
CA CYS A 83 -5.93 -13.22 -2.25
C CYS A 83 -7.28 -12.54 -2.54
N VAL A 84 -8.34 -13.34 -2.54
CA VAL A 84 -9.73 -12.88 -2.72
C VAL A 84 -10.62 -13.23 -1.53
N ASN A 85 -10.04 -13.68 -0.42
CA ASN A 85 -10.78 -13.95 0.82
C ASN A 85 -11.33 -12.62 1.37
N PRO A 86 -12.66 -12.43 1.47
CA PRO A 86 -13.24 -11.21 2.02
C PRO A 86 -12.77 -10.88 3.44
N ASP A 87 -12.51 -11.90 4.27
CA ASP A 87 -12.02 -11.72 5.65
C ASP A 87 -10.57 -11.24 5.70
N HIS A 88 -9.86 -11.23 4.56
CA HIS A 88 -8.50 -10.68 4.44
C HIS A 88 -8.49 -9.29 3.79
N LEU A 89 -9.65 -8.68 3.59
CA LEU A 89 -9.81 -7.39 2.91
C LEU A 89 -10.46 -6.38 3.84
N ALA A 90 -9.76 -5.28 4.09
CA ALA A 90 -10.28 -4.19 4.91
C ALA A 90 -10.51 -2.93 4.04
N PRO A 91 -11.70 -2.32 4.08
CA PRO A 91 -11.90 -0.98 3.56
C PRO A 91 -11.07 0.02 4.38
N VAL A 92 -10.16 0.73 3.72
CA VAL A 92 -9.30 1.73 4.34
C VAL A 92 -9.26 3.00 3.50
N THR A 93 -8.77 4.09 4.08
CA THR A 93 -8.47 5.31 3.34
C THR A 93 -7.26 5.13 2.42
N SER A 94 -7.19 5.93 1.35
CA SER A 94 -6.02 5.96 0.45
C SER A 94 -4.70 6.26 1.19
N ARG A 95 -4.77 7.10 2.24
CA ARG A 95 -3.62 7.42 3.09
C ARG A 95 -3.14 6.20 3.87
N GLU A 96 -4.05 5.47 4.52
CA GLU A 96 -3.71 4.26 5.27
C GLU A 96 -3.13 3.19 4.36
N ASN A 97 -3.78 2.90 3.21
CA ASN A 97 -3.27 1.93 2.24
C ASN A 97 -1.84 2.30 1.76
N THR A 98 -1.61 3.58 1.49
CA THR A 98 -0.28 4.07 1.06
C THR A 98 0.77 3.92 2.15
N LEU A 99 0.43 4.19 3.41
CA LEU A 99 1.34 4.08 4.55
C LEU A 99 1.61 2.64 4.96
N ARG A 100 0.66 1.71 4.74
CA ARG A 100 0.85 0.26 4.98
C ARG A 100 1.69 -0.41 3.89
N SER A 101 1.77 0.18 2.70
CA SER A 101 2.61 -0.33 1.62
C SER A 101 4.08 -0.39 2.02
N ARG A 102 4.74 -1.53 1.78
CA ARG A 102 6.18 -1.73 2.04
C ARG A 102 7.09 -1.04 1.03
N THR A 103 6.55 -0.67 -0.13
CA THR A 103 7.33 -0.16 -1.26
C THR A 103 7.02 1.30 -1.59
N SER A 104 6.04 1.92 -0.92
CA SER A 104 5.70 3.32 -1.20
C SER A 104 6.76 4.26 -0.63
N VAL A 105 7.14 5.27 -1.40
CA VAL A 105 8.08 6.32 -0.95
C VAL A 105 7.56 7.02 0.32
N ALA A 106 6.24 7.16 0.46
CA ALA A 106 5.61 7.73 1.64
C ALA A 106 5.84 6.86 2.89
N SER A 107 5.60 5.55 2.81
CA SER A 107 5.85 4.60 3.90
C SER A 107 7.33 4.53 4.27
N LEU A 108 8.20 4.39 3.26
CA LEU A 108 9.64 4.34 3.46
C LEU A 108 10.18 5.62 4.13
N ASN A 109 9.65 6.79 3.76
CA ASN A 109 10.02 8.05 4.42
C ASN A 109 9.40 8.21 5.81
N ALA A 110 8.20 7.66 6.04
CA ALA A 110 7.55 7.66 7.34
C ALA A 110 8.37 6.81 8.34
N ALA A 111 8.88 5.66 7.91
CA ALA A 111 9.68 4.74 8.72
C ALA A 111 11.09 5.26 9.08
N LYS A 112 11.61 6.28 8.37
CA LYS A 112 12.94 6.84 8.66
C LYS A 112 12.98 7.45 10.06
N THR A 113 13.91 6.95 10.87
CA THR A 113 14.21 7.44 12.22
C THR A 113 15.34 8.48 12.24
N HIS A 114 16.15 8.55 11.19
CA HIS A 114 17.29 9.46 11.08
C HIS A 114 17.37 10.12 9.71
N CYS A 115 17.99 11.30 9.64
CA CYS A 115 18.32 11.94 8.38
C CYS A 115 19.55 11.30 7.72
N THR A 116 19.87 11.70 6.49
CA THR A 116 21.05 11.20 5.75
C THR A 116 22.38 11.41 6.48
N ASN A 117 22.46 12.39 7.39
CA ASN A 117 23.66 12.65 8.20
C ASN A 117 23.60 11.99 9.59
N GLY A 118 22.68 11.07 9.83
CA GLY A 118 22.58 10.34 11.10
C GLY A 118 21.94 11.10 12.26
N HIS A 119 21.35 12.29 12.05
CA HIS A 119 20.63 12.99 13.12
C HIS A 119 19.22 12.42 13.32
N PRO A 120 18.78 12.20 14.58
CA PRO A 120 17.49 11.58 14.87
C PRO A 120 16.33 12.51 14.49
N PHE A 121 15.26 11.94 13.94
CA PHE A 121 14.01 12.63 13.65
C PHE A 121 13.10 12.64 14.88
N THR A 122 13.43 13.49 15.86
CA THR A 122 12.57 13.79 17.03
C THR A 122 11.66 14.99 16.75
N ALA A 123 10.65 15.23 17.61
CA ALA A 123 9.78 16.40 17.48
C ALA A 123 10.58 17.73 17.48
N GLU A 124 11.65 17.79 18.27
CA GLU A 124 12.53 18.94 18.39
C GLU A 124 13.41 19.13 17.16
N ASN A 125 13.81 18.04 16.49
CA ASN A 125 14.74 18.05 15.36
C ASN A 125 14.08 17.94 13.96
N ILE A 126 12.77 17.77 13.90
CA ILE A 126 11.99 17.82 12.65
C ILE A 126 11.51 19.25 12.39
N GLY A 127 11.73 19.73 11.16
CA GLY A 127 11.16 20.96 10.61
C GLY A 127 10.53 20.73 9.25
N ARG A 128 9.96 21.80 8.67
CA ARG A 128 9.39 21.82 7.32
C ARG A 128 10.24 22.72 6.43
N GLY A 129 10.88 22.13 5.44
CA GLY A 129 11.59 22.86 4.40
C GLY A 129 10.77 22.97 3.12
N VAL A 130 11.09 23.95 2.28
CA VAL A 130 10.54 24.11 0.92
C VAL A 130 11.68 24.16 -0.07
N LYS A 131 11.62 23.36 -1.14
CA LYS A 131 12.59 23.38 -2.25
C LYS A 131 11.83 23.22 -3.56
N ALA A 132 12.01 24.17 -4.49
CA ALA A 132 11.30 24.20 -5.77
C ALA A 132 9.78 24.01 -5.64
N GLY A 133 9.15 24.75 -4.70
CA GLY A 133 7.70 24.66 -4.42
C GLY A 133 7.23 23.40 -3.71
N ARG A 134 8.10 22.41 -3.46
CA ARG A 134 7.75 21.17 -2.75
C ARG A 134 8.20 21.20 -1.30
N THR A 135 7.33 20.74 -0.40
CA THR A 135 7.66 20.67 1.02
C THR A 135 8.31 19.35 1.37
N TYR A 136 9.32 19.37 2.25
CA TYR A 136 10.03 18.18 2.71
C TYR A 136 10.28 18.21 4.22
N ARG A 137 10.49 17.04 4.81
CA ARG A 137 10.93 16.89 6.20
C ARG A 137 12.37 17.40 6.30
N GLU A 138 12.57 18.53 6.97
CA GLU A 138 13.89 19.10 7.16
C GLU A 138 14.47 18.66 8.51
N CYS A 139 15.75 18.28 8.51
CA CYS A 139 16.51 18.07 9.74
C CYS A 139 17.01 19.43 10.25
N LYS A 140 16.52 19.86 11.42
CA LYS A 140 16.86 21.16 12.00
C LYS A 140 18.34 21.27 12.34
N THR A 141 18.99 20.18 12.80
CA THR A 141 20.44 20.16 13.02
C THR A 141 21.21 20.41 11.72
N CYS A 142 20.85 19.73 10.62
CA CYS A 142 21.48 19.96 9.31
C CYS A 142 21.24 21.40 8.82
N LYS A 143 20.04 21.95 9.06
CA LYS A 143 19.73 23.34 8.71
C LYS A 143 20.63 24.32 9.47
N ARG A 144 20.76 24.18 10.79
CA ARG A 144 21.62 25.03 11.63
C ARG A 144 23.07 25.02 11.15
N ALA A 145 23.62 23.85 10.85
CA ALA A 145 24.98 23.72 10.33
C ALA A 145 25.18 24.47 9.00
N ARG A 146 24.25 24.29 8.04
CA ARG A 146 24.29 24.98 6.74
C ARG A 146 24.17 26.50 6.88
N ASP A 147 23.30 26.97 7.76
CA ASP A 147 23.12 28.41 8.01
C ASP A 147 24.37 29.02 8.64
N ALA A 148 25.02 28.32 9.57
CA ALA A 148 26.29 28.75 10.17
C ALA A 148 27.42 28.84 9.13
N SER A 149 27.53 27.87 8.22
CA SER A 149 28.55 27.91 7.15
C SER A 149 28.34 29.08 6.18
N ARG A 150 27.08 29.43 5.87
CA ARG A 150 26.78 30.58 5.00
C ARG A 150 27.16 31.92 5.62
N ARG A 151 26.95 32.08 6.94
CA ARG A 151 27.33 33.30 7.67
C ARG A 151 28.84 33.50 7.74
N LYS A 152 29.62 32.42 7.72
CA LYS A 152 31.10 32.50 7.70
C LYS A 152 31.66 32.86 6.32
N ALA A 153 30.87 32.71 5.26
CA ALA A 153 31.29 32.95 3.87
C ALA A 153 30.79 34.30 3.31
N ALA A 154 30.07 35.07 4.11
CA ALA A 154 29.58 36.42 3.83
C ALA A 154 30.38 37.43 4.65
#